data_AF-A0A5N5DA45-F1
#
_entry.id   AF-A0A5N5DA45-F1
#
_cell.length_a   1.000
_cell.length_b   1.000
_cell.length_c   1.000
_cell.angle_alpha   90.00
_cell.angle_beta   90.00
_cell.angle_gamma   90.00
#
_symmetry.space_group_name_H-M   'P 1'
#
loop_
_entity.id
_entity.type
_entity.pdbx_description
1 polymer ?
#
loop_
_entity_poly.entity_id
_entity_poly.type
_entity_poly.pdbx_seq_one_letter_code
_entity_poly.pdbx_strand_id
1 'polypeptide(L)'
;MARKAPPKLKASKSANARKASPELGEGDFQTRYNARTGRPIRDNAGRKSLDPSYLDTIEVVDDEGLESESGSEDEEGVKKKHPKRKRTPSPPLPDVDQMPLFPEDVPSREPTPQFLDEDEASSINLTVNIPKGFSGPLVLKIDRGMLDNGRSEPPSKRQHLSRAPTESSKSSAGDSIAVAPRKTAVGQRGHFGSKTREDPTKKTFADLPAELRNQIYRLVFVTKEEISFGRPVNFCRSAALLRTCRQIYNEGRSVLYSENRFSFSRNTRSRAPYWSSQDKEIGYQDMRVFLNSIGPTNISLLRSISIMLTDASPSSTPYLDHDGRRFVRDEHIIYCLRQISKHGELKEIELSFYGRKCLTRTDYRFLDALREIKADKVRLEPPERHWYPSKIDYLLKTSLLESMERSPKMYKNE
;
A
#
# COMPACT_ATOMS: atom_id res chain seq x y z
N MET A 1 23.13 -66.47 22.48
CA MET A 1 21.76 -66.55 21.93
C MET A 1 20.83 -65.72 22.81
N ALA A 2 20.32 -64.59 22.31
CA ALA A 2 19.24 -63.85 22.96
C ALA A 2 18.39 -63.19 21.87
N ARG A 3 17.16 -63.68 21.67
CA ARG A 3 16.24 -63.21 20.63
C ARG A 3 15.56 -61.92 21.09
N LYS A 4 15.73 -60.83 20.32
CA LYS A 4 14.99 -59.57 20.50
C LYS A 4 13.50 -59.78 20.18
N ALA A 5 12.63 -59.38 21.10
CA ALA A 5 11.19 -59.41 20.92
C ALA A 5 10.71 -58.28 19.97
N PRO A 6 9.66 -58.50 19.16
CA PRO A 6 9.11 -57.49 18.27
C PRO A 6 8.26 -56.45 19.01
N PRO A 7 8.13 -55.22 18.48
CA PRO A 7 7.39 -54.14 19.13
C PRO A 7 5.87 -54.36 19.06
N LYS A 8 5.19 -54.16 20.19
CA LYS A 8 3.73 -54.20 20.32
C LYS A 8 3.08 -53.02 19.59
N LEU A 9 2.21 -53.29 18.62
CA LEU A 9 1.35 -52.32 17.96
C LEU A 9 0.35 -51.74 18.97
N LYS A 10 0.35 -50.42 19.14
CA LYS A 10 -0.61 -49.69 19.97
C LYS A 10 -1.95 -49.60 19.23
N ALA A 11 -3.00 -50.15 19.82
CA ALA A 11 -4.37 -50.00 19.36
C ALA A 11 -4.78 -48.51 19.37
N SER A 12 -5.21 -48.00 18.22
CA SER A 12 -5.77 -46.66 18.06
C SER A 12 -7.10 -46.56 18.79
N LYS A 13 -7.20 -45.63 19.74
CA LYS A 13 -8.44 -45.26 20.42
C LYS A 13 -9.47 -44.80 19.38
N SER A 14 -10.68 -45.37 19.45
CA SER A 14 -11.84 -44.97 18.64
C SER A 14 -12.14 -43.49 18.85
N ALA A 15 -12.13 -42.73 17.76
CA ALA A 15 -12.52 -41.33 17.76
C ALA A 15 -14.03 -41.22 18.03
N ASN A 16 -14.40 -40.37 18.99
CA ASN A 16 -15.78 -40.01 19.30
C ASN A 16 -16.55 -39.62 18.02
N ALA A 17 -17.60 -40.39 17.72
CA ALA A 17 -18.55 -40.09 16.66
C ALA A 17 -19.22 -38.73 16.95
N ARG A 18 -18.83 -37.71 16.18
CA ARG A 18 -19.51 -36.40 16.20
C ARG A 18 -20.93 -36.62 15.68
N LYS A 19 -21.93 -36.15 16.44
CA LYS A 19 -23.34 -36.16 16.03
C LYS A 19 -23.49 -35.42 14.70
N ALA A 20 -24.14 -36.04 13.72
CA ALA A 20 -24.35 -35.48 12.39
C ALA A 20 -25.16 -34.18 12.47
N SER A 21 -24.74 -33.17 11.71
CA SER A 21 -25.46 -31.90 11.59
C SER A 21 -26.68 -32.10 10.68
N PRO A 22 -27.89 -31.67 11.08
CA PRO A 22 -29.12 -31.88 10.28
C PRO A 22 -29.13 -31.14 8.94
N GLU A 23 -28.26 -30.14 8.74
CA GLU A 23 -28.21 -29.37 7.48
C GLU A 23 -27.45 -30.04 6.34
N LEU A 24 -26.72 -31.13 6.60
CA LEU A 24 -25.85 -31.76 5.60
C LEU A 24 -26.51 -32.93 4.84
N GLY A 25 -27.75 -33.31 5.17
CA GLY A 25 -28.42 -34.46 4.55
C GLY A 25 -27.81 -35.80 4.96
N GLU A 26 -28.50 -36.91 4.65
CA GLU A 26 -28.10 -38.29 5.00
C GLU A 26 -27.00 -38.84 4.05
N GLY A 27 -26.00 -38.03 3.74
CA GLY A 27 -24.87 -38.41 2.90
C GLY A 27 -23.74 -39.08 3.69
N ASP A 28 -23.09 -40.06 3.09
CA ASP A 28 -21.94 -40.74 3.68
C ASP A 28 -20.68 -39.85 3.52
N PHE A 29 -20.43 -38.95 4.48
CA PHE A 29 -19.34 -37.95 4.44
C PHE A 29 -17.95 -38.52 4.78
N GLN A 30 -17.78 -39.83 4.76
CA GLN A 30 -16.48 -40.42 5.04
C GLN A 30 -15.48 -40.06 3.94
N THR A 31 -14.39 -39.41 4.32
CA THR A 31 -13.29 -39.09 3.40
C THR A 31 -12.68 -40.40 2.89
N ARG A 32 -12.92 -40.73 1.62
CA ARG A 32 -12.31 -41.91 0.98
C ARG A 32 -10.85 -41.61 0.69
N TYR A 33 -9.96 -42.52 1.07
CA TYR A 33 -8.53 -42.41 0.77
C TYR A 33 -8.15 -43.40 -0.32
N ASN A 34 -7.31 -42.99 -1.26
CA ASN A 34 -6.79 -43.86 -2.29
C ASN A 34 -5.83 -44.88 -1.66
N ALA A 35 -6.15 -46.18 -1.76
CA ALA A 35 -5.40 -47.25 -1.11
C ALA A 35 -3.92 -47.32 -1.51
N ARG A 36 -3.55 -46.84 -2.70
CA ARG A 36 -2.17 -46.88 -3.19
C ARG A 36 -1.34 -45.65 -2.82
N THR A 37 -1.97 -44.48 -2.70
CA THR A 37 -1.25 -43.21 -2.49
C THR A 37 -1.49 -42.60 -1.11
N GLY A 38 -2.47 -43.10 -0.35
CA GLY A 38 -2.86 -42.56 0.95
C GLY A 38 -3.49 -41.17 0.90
N ARG A 39 -3.78 -40.64 -0.31
CA ARG A 39 -4.34 -39.30 -0.49
C ARG A 39 -5.88 -39.33 -0.48
N PRO A 40 -6.54 -38.33 0.12
CA PRO A 40 -8.00 -38.22 0.10
C PRO A 40 -8.50 -38.01 -1.33
N ILE A 41 -9.47 -38.83 -1.74
CA ILE A 41 -10.15 -38.76 -3.03
C ILE A 41 -11.26 -37.71 -2.91
N ARG A 42 -11.29 -36.76 -3.83
CA ARG A 42 -12.38 -35.78 -3.96
C ARG A 42 -13.36 -36.31 -5.01
N ASP A 43 -14.54 -36.76 -4.58
CA ASP A 43 -15.51 -37.44 -5.46
C ASP A 43 -16.04 -36.57 -6.61
N ASN A 44 -15.79 -35.26 -6.61
CA ASN A 44 -16.26 -34.32 -7.65
C ASN A 44 -15.15 -33.57 -8.40
N ALA A 45 -13.87 -33.96 -8.25
CA ALA A 45 -12.81 -33.31 -9.01
C ALA A 45 -12.82 -33.78 -10.47
N GLY A 46 -13.27 -32.92 -11.39
CA GLY A 46 -13.19 -33.14 -12.84
C GLY A 46 -14.45 -33.74 -13.49
N ARG A 47 -15.51 -34.02 -12.73
CA ARG A 47 -16.83 -34.33 -13.32
C ARG A 47 -17.49 -33.03 -13.75
N LYS A 48 -17.70 -32.86 -15.06
CA LYS A 48 -18.56 -31.81 -15.59
C LYS A 48 -19.96 -32.03 -15.00
N SER A 49 -20.54 -31.00 -14.40
CA SER A 49 -21.94 -31.06 -13.96
C SER A 49 -22.80 -31.34 -15.19
N LEU A 50 -23.63 -32.38 -15.14
CA LEU A 50 -24.63 -32.69 -16.18
C LEU A 50 -25.79 -31.68 -16.20
N ASP A 51 -25.69 -30.60 -15.43
CA ASP A 51 -26.72 -29.59 -15.30
C ASP A 51 -26.75 -28.71 -16.56
N PRO A 52 -27.82 -28.77 -17.38
CA PRO A 52 -27.90 -28.01 -18.64
C PRO A 52 -27.99 -26.49 -18.44
N SER A 53 -28.07 -26.03 -17.18
CA SER A 53 -28.03 -24.61 -16.80
C SER A 53 -26.62 -24.03 -16.71
N TYR A 54 -25.58 -24.88 -16.66
CA TYR A 54 -24.18 -24.46 -16.67
C TYR A 54 -23.59 -24.60 -18.08
N LEU A 55 -23.93 -23.65 -18.95
CA LEU A 55 -23.29 -23.48 -20.26
C LEU A 55 -21.92 -22.81 -20.08
N ASP A 56 -20.87 -23.63 -19.96
CA ASP A 56 -19.49 -23.18 -20.16
C ASP A 56 -19.31 -22.75 -21.62
N THR A 57 -19.14 -21.45 -21.84
CA THR A 57 -18.93 -20.80 -23.15
C THR A 57 -17.50 -21.01 -23.69
N ILE A 58 -16.97 -22.22 -23.54
CA ILE A 58 -15.76 -22.63 -24.25
C ILE A 58 -16.22 -23.36 -25.50
N GLU A 59 -16.50 -22.57 -26.54
CA GLU A 59 -16.51 -23.05 -27.93
C GLU A 59 -15.14 -23.70 -28.20
N VAL A 60 -15.14 -25.02 -28.15
CA VAL A 60 -14.06 -25.87 -28.62
C VAL A 60 -14.10 -25.79 -30.14
N VAL A 61 -13.02 -25.28 -30.71
CA VAL A 61 -12.70 -25.45 -32.13
C VAL A 61 -12.69 -26.96 -32.40
N ASP A 62 -13.64 -27.42 -33.21
CA ASP A 62 -13.69 -28.76 -33.76
C ASP A 62 -12.39 -29.04 -34.53
N ASP A 63 -11.53 -29.88 -33.96
CA ASP A 63 -10.46 -30.57 -34.68
C ASP A 63 -10.96 -32.00 -34.89
N GLU A 64 -11.57 -32.21 -36.06
CA GLU A 64 -12.04 -33.50 -36.52
C GLU A 64 -10.89 -34.52 -36.56
N GLY A 65 -11.21 -35.74 -36.15
CA GLY A 65 -10.51 -36.93 -36.63
C GLY A 65 -9.47 -37.49 -35.67
N LEU A 66 -9.89 -38.49 -34.89
CA LEU A 66 -9.46 -39.87 -35.13
C LEU A 66 -10.09 -40.77 -34.07
N GLU A 67 -10.94 -41.66 -34.55
CA GLU A 67 -11.31 -42.90 -33.88
C GLU A 67 -10.04 -43.64 -33.47
N SER A 68 -10.01 -44.21 -32.27
CA SER A 68 -9.16 -45.37 -32.00
C SER A 68 -9.76 -46.19 -30.88
N GLU A 69 -10.14 -47.38 -31.32
CA GLU A 69 -10.71 -48.50 -30.60
C GLU A 69 -9.81 -49.01 -29.48
N SER A 70 -10.49 -49.56 -28.48
CA SER A 70 -10.18 -50.81 -27.78
C SER A 70 -8.98 -51.61 -28.33
N GLY A 71 -8.01 -51.93 -27.47
CA GLY A 71 -6.96 -52.92 -27.79
C GLY A 71 -6.04 -53.20 -26.61
N SER A 72 -6.10 -54.44 -26.13
CA SER A 72 -5.38 -55.06 -25.02
C SER A 72 -3.90 -55.37 -25.30
N GLU A 73 -3.18 -55.56 -24.18
CA GLU A 73 -2.11 -56.54 -23.85
C GLU A 73 -1.06 -57.01 -24.88
N ASP A 74 0.18 -57.03 -24.38
CA ASP A 74 1.37 -57.78 -24.82
C ASP A 74 1.89 -57.60 -26.26
N GLU A 75 3.03 -56.91 -26.40
CA GLU A 75 4.30 -57.53 -26.82
C GLU A 75 5.40 -56.47 -27.04
N GLU A 76 6.64 -56.94 -26.96
CA GLU A 76 7.88 -56.19 -27.12
C GLU A 76 7.96 -55.43 -28.44
N GLY A 77 8.05 -54.11 -28.39
CA GLY A 77 8.20 -53.30 -29.60
C GLY A 77 8.73 -51.89 -29.33
N VAL A 78 9.94 -51.63 -29.83
CA VAL A 78 10.68 -50.36 -29.95
C VAL A 78 9.85 -49.08 -29.70
N LYS A 79 10.16 -48.38 -28.60
CA LYS A 79 9.57 -47.08 -28.25
C LYS A 79 9.90 -46.01 -29.31
N LYS A 80 8.96 -45.72 -30.20
CA LYS A 80 9.02 -44.52 -31.06
C LYS A 80 8.96 -43.28 -30.17
N LYS A 81 10.05 -42.49 -30.15
CA LYS A 81 10.09 -41.20 -29.45
C LYS A 81 9.16 -40.22 -30.17
N HIS A 82 7.99 -39.94 -29.59
CA HIS A 82 7.14 -38.85 -30.08
C HIS A 82 7.92 -37.52 -30.02
N PRO A 83 7.89 -36.72 -31.10
CA PRO A 83 8.51 -35.40 -31.11
C PRO A 83 7.82 -34.54 -30.04
N LYS A 84 8.61 -34.09 -29.05
CA LYS A 84 8.14 -33.15 -28.03
C LYS A 84 7.64 -31.91 -28.75
N ARG A 85 6.33 -31.62 -28.64
CA ARG A 85 5.73 -30.37 -29.12
C ARG A 85 6.56 -29.20 -28.57
N LYS A 86 7.12 -28.39 -29.48
CA LYS A 86 7.80 -27.14 -29.11
C LYS A 86 6.77 -26.27 -28.42
N ARG A 87 6.94 -26.00 -27.13
CA ARG A 87 6.09 -25.07 -26.38
C ARG A 87 6.15 -23.73 -27.11
N THR A 88 4.99 -23.15 -27.42
CA THR A 88 4.92 -21.77 -27.87
C THR A 88 5.61 -20.89 -26.82
N PRO A 89 6.46 -19.94 -27.23
CA PRO A 89 7.11 -19.04 -26.29
C PRO A 89 6.02 -18.30 -25.51
N SER A 90 6.16 -18.26 -24.18
CA SER A 90 5.24 -17.52 -23.33
C SER A 90 5.11 -16.10 -23.86
N PRO A 91 3.89 -15.54 -23.95
CA PRO A 91 3.72 -14.16 -24.38
C PRO A 91 4.57 -13.24 -23.48
N PRO A 92 5.20 -12.20 -24.05
CA PRO A 92 5.99 -11.25 -23.27
C PRO A 92 5.11 -10.68 -22.16
N LEU A 93 5.61 -10.71 -20.93
CA LEU A 93 4.91 -10.11 -19.80
C LEU A 93 4.63 -8.63 -20.14
N PRO A 94 3.41 -8.13 -19.92
CA PRO A 94 3.14 -6.71 -20.08
C PRO A 94 4.10 -5.91 -19.21
N ASP A 95 4.60 -4.79 -19.73
CA ASP A 95 5.38 -3.82 -18.94
C ASP A 95 4.51 -3.34 -17.78
N VAL A 96 4.67 -3.99 -16.64
CA VAL A 96 4.09 -3.54 -15.39
C VAL A 96 5.02 -2.45 -14.90
N ASP A 97 4.56 -1.20 -14.96
CA ASP A 97 5.21 -0.09 -14.30
C ASP A 97 5.57 -0.54 -12.89
N GLN A 98 6.88 -0.58 -12.59
CA GLN A 98 7.37 -0.95 -11.26
C GLN A 98 6.84 0.10 -10.29
N MET A 99 5.72 -0.22 -9.64
CA MET A 99 5.19 0.58 -8.57
C MET A 99 6.32 0.68 -7.53
N PRO A 100 6.84 1.89 -7.24
CA PRO A 100 8.01 2.02 -6.38
C PRO A 100 7.65 1.41 -5.04
N LEU A 101 8.28 0.27 -4.73
CA LEU A 101 8.02 -0.49 -3.50
C LEU A 101 8.34 0.33 -2.25
N PHE A 102 9.05 1.45 -2.42
CA PHE A 102 9.33 2.43 -1.38
C PHE A 102 9.31 3.84 -2.00
N PRO A 103 8.67 4.84 -1.37
CA PRO A 103 8.97 6.24 -1.66
C PRO A 103 10.47 6.44 -1.42
N GLU A 104 11.19 7.04 -2.38
CA GLU A 104 12.62 7.27 -2.24
C GLU A 104 12.95 7.86 -0.86
N ASP A 105 13.98 7.29 -0.24
CA ASP A 105 14.49 7.71 1.05
C ASP A 105 14.73 9.22 0.99
N VAL A 106 14.05 9.96 1.87
CA VAL A 106 14.14 11.41 1.93
C VAL A 106 15.61 11.72 2.22
N PRO A 107 16.31 12.51 1.38
CA PRO A 107 17.64 12.97 1.73
C PRO A 107 17.54 13.68 3.07
N SER A 108 18.26 13.18 4.09
CA SER A 108 18.36 13.81 5.41
C SER A 108 18.82 15.25 5.22
N ARG A 109 17.85 16.18 5.22
CA ARG A 109 18.11 17.60 5.09
C ARG A 109 18.29 18.12 6.50
N GLU A 110 19.47 17.90 7.06
CA GLU A 110 19.90 18.65 8.24
C GLU A 110 19.96 20.12 7.85
N PRO A 111 19.23 21.02 8.53
CA PRO A 111 19.47 22.44 8.40
C PRO A 111 20.74 22.75 9.20
N THR A 112 21.89 22.77 8.52
CA THR A 112 23.04 23.52 9.03
C THR A 112 22.56 24.97 9.24
N PRO A 113 22.74 25.57 10.44
CA PRO A 113 22.30 26.94 10.68
C PRO A 113 22.93 27.86 9.64
N GLN A 114 22.08 28.61 8.95
CA GLN A 114 22.48 29.57 7.93
C GLN A 114 23.27 30.69 8.61
N PHE A 115 24.56 30.77 8.30
CA PHE A 115 25.30 32.02 8.40
C PHE A 115 24.66 33.01 7.42
N LEU A 116 24.10 34.08 7.97
CA LEU A 116 23.94 35.34 7.26
C LEU A 116 25.35 35.88 7.03
N ASP A 117 25.76 36.00 5.77
CA ASP A 117 26.15 37.28 5.18
C ASP A 117 26.45 37.10 3.68
N GLU A 118 26.43 38.25 3.03
CA GLU A 118 26.12 38.55 1.63
C GLU A 118 27.21 38.16 0.62
N ASP A 119 26.75 38.06 -0.64
CA ASP A 119 27.40 38.55 -1.86
C ASP A 119 28.91 38.34 -2.02
N GLU A 120 29.26 37.21 -2.64
CA GLU A 120 30.08 37.22 -3.86
C GLU A 120 30.01 35.81 -4.49
N ALA A 121 29.49 35.73 -5.72
CA ALA A 121 29.40 34.48 -6.46
C ALA A 121 30.81 33.97 -6.81
N SER A 122 31.44 33.27 -5.87
CA SER A 122 32.75 32.67 -6.06
C SER A 122 32.69 31.62 -7.18
N SER A 123 33.46 31.85 -8.24
CA SER A 123 33.68 30.89 -9.33
C SER A 123 34.26 29.59 -8.78
N ILE A 124 33.72 28.44 -9.20
CA ILE A 124 34.21 27.14 -8.73
C ILE A 124 35.45 26.76 -9.57
N ASN A 125 36.62 26.66 -8.95
CA ASN A 125 37.86 26.25 -9.62
C ASN A 125 38.06 24.73 -9.47
N LEU A 126 37.97 23.98 -10.57
CA LEU A 126 38.27 22.56 -10.62
C LEU A 126 39.69 22.35 -11.16
N THR A 127 40.59 21.75 -10.39
CA THR A 127 41.95 21.44 -10.84
C THR A 127 42.06 19.96 -11.17
N VAL A 128 42.31 19.62 -12.43
CA VAL A 128 42.50 18.25 -12.88
C VAL A 128 43.99 17.96 -12.99
N ASN A 129 44.48 17.05 -12.15
CA ASN A 129 45.87 16.61 -12.18
C ASN A 129 46.05 15.57 -13.30
N ILE A 130 46.80 15.95 -14.35
CA ILE A 130 47.09 15.07 -15.48
C ILE A 130 48.39 14.30 -15.19
N PRO A 131 48.45 12.98 -15.47
CA PRO A 131 49.65 12.17 -15.25
C PRO A 131 50.86 12.62 -16.10
N LYS A 132 52.05 12.22 -15.64
CA LYS A 132 53.36 12.59 -16.20
C LYS A 132 53.45 12.23 -17.69
N GLY A 133 53.63 13.23 -18.55
CA GLY A 133 53.69 13.10 -20.01
C GLY A 133 52.94 14.20 -20.77
N PHE A 134 52.04 14.92 -20.09
CA PHE A 134 51.31 16.06 -20.64
C PHE A 134 51.56 17.32 -19.79
N SER A 135 51.63 18.49 -20.43
CA SER A 135 52.05 19.74 -19.79
C SER A 135 50.90 20.43 -19.05
N GLY A 136 50.97 20.40 -17.72
CA GLY A 136 50.31 21.34 -16.80
C GLY A 136 48.99 20.87 -16.16
N PRO A 137 48.67 21.31 -14.93
CA PRO A 137 47.36 21.09 -14.33
C PRO A 137 46.30 21.91 -15.09
N LEU A 138 45.25 21.25 -15.57
CA LEU A 138 44.11 21.92 -16.18
C LEU A 138 43.25 22.52 -15.06
N VAL A 139 43.25 23.85 -14.96
CA VAL A 139 42.35 24.57 -14.06
C VAL A 139 41.12 25.02 -14.85
N LEU A 140 39.99 24.38 -14.60
CA LEU A 140 38.70 24.76 -15.16
C LEU A 140 38.00 25.70 -14.18
N LYS A 141 37.80 26.96 -14.57
CA LYS A 141 36.95 27.90 -13.83
C LYS A 141 35.53 27.74 -14.33
N ILE A 142 34.63 27.25 -13.48
CA ILE A 142 33.22 27.07 -13.82
C ILE A 142 32.44 28.21 -13.17
N ASP A 143 31.90 29.10 -14.01
CA ASP A 143 30.97 30.14 -13.57
C ASP A 143 29.61 29.51 -13.24
N ARG A 144 29.12 29.81 -12.04
CA ARG A 144 27.90 29.24 -11.50
C ARG A 144 26.66 29.59 -12.35
N GLY A 145 26.69 30.75 -13.02
CA GLY A 145 25.65 31.16 -13.96
C GLY A 145 25.47 30.24 -15.17
N MET A 146 26.48 29.45 -15.55
CA MET A 146 26.33 28.45 -16.61
C MET A 146 25.56 27.20 -16.15
N LEU A 147 25.61 26.88 -14.86
CA LEU A 147 24.92 25.71 -14.30
C LEU A 147 23.43 25.97 -14.05
N ASP A 148 23.08 27.22 -13.71
CA ASP A 148 21.69 27.59 -13.45
C ASP A 148 20.84 27.69 -14.72
N ASN A 149 21.45 27.98 -15.88
CA ASN A 149 20.77 27.97 -17.18
C ASN A 149 20.40 26.56 -17.69
N GLY A 150 20.82 25.49 -17.00
CA GLY A 150 20.46 24.10 -17.31
C GLY A 150 19.12 23.64 -16.72
N ARG A 151 18.49 24.43 -15.83
CA ARG A 151 17.12 24.19 -15.34
C ARG A 151 16.13 24.87 -16.27
N SER A 152 15.94 24.26 -17.43
CA SER A 152 14.97 24.66 -18.44
C SER A 152 13.54 24.76 -17.87
N GLU A 153 12.92 25.92 -18.05
CA GLU A 153 11.50 26.01 -18.39
C GLU A 153 11.14 25.00 -19.49
N PRO A 154 9.91 24.46 -19.52
CA PRO A 154 9.53 23.48 -20.53
C PRO A 154 9.66 24.08 -21.95
N PRO A 155 10.11 23.28 -22.94
CA PRO A 155 10.61 23.79 -24.21
C PRO A 155 9.49 24.41 -25.04
N SER A 156 9.50 25.73 -25.16
CA SER A 156 8.77 26.43 -26.20
C SER A 156 9.57 26.34 -27.52
N LYS A 157 8.97 25.64 -28.47
CA LYS A 157 9.12 25.71 -29.94
C LYS A 157 10.51 26.07 -30.50
N ARG A 158 11.12 25.06 -31.14
CA ARG A 158 12.17 25.17 -32.16
C ARG A 158 11.94 26.36 -33.10
N GLN A 159 12.91 27.28 -33.13
CA GLN A 159 13.07 28.22 -34.23
C GLN A 159 13.47 27.46 -35.49
N HIS A 160 12.57 27.48 -36.48
CA HIS A 160 12.84 27.07 -37.85
C HIS A 160 13.40 28.28 -38.61
N LEU A 161 14.49 28.07 -39.34
CA LEU A 161 15.11 29.08 -40.19
C LEU A 161 14.13 29.58 -41.27
N SER A 162 14.32 30.85 -41.58
CA SER A 162 13.54 31.76 -42.42
C SER A 162 13.20 31.26 -43.83
N ARG A 163 11.93 31.43 -44.22
CA ARG A 163 11.51 31.45 -45.63
C ARG A 163 10.56 32.64 -45.85
N ALA A 164 10.78 33.30 -47.00
CA ALA A 164 10.28 34.60 -47.44
C ALA A 164 8.74 34.75 -47.51
N PRO A 165 8.21 35.99 -47.63
CA PRO A 165 6.81 36.31 -47.33
C PRO A 165 5.90 36.09 -48.53
N THR A 166 4.72 35.54 -48.27
CA THR A 166 3.57 35.65 -49.17
C THR A 166 2.33 35.93 -48.36
N GLU A 167 1.60 36.92 -48.85
CA GLU A 167 0.49 37.61 -48.22
C GLU A 167 -0.78 36.75 -48.11
N SER A 168 -1.67 37.25 -47.25
CA SER A 168 -3.13 37.10 -47.30
C SER A 168 -3.79 36.00 -46.44
N SER A 169 -4.53 36.53 -45.46
CA SER A 169 -5.93 36.21 -45.17
C SER A 169 -6.28 35.24 -44.02
N LYS A 170 -7.04 35.84 -43.08
CA LYS A 170 -8.19 35.31 -42.33
C LYS A 170 -7.94 34.35 -41.15
N SER A 171 -8.09 34.96 -39.97
CA SER A 171 -8.73 34.47 -38.74
C SER A 171 -9.21 33.01 -38.69
N SER A 172 -8.64 32.20 -37.79
CA SER A 172 -9.40 31.14 -37.12
C SER A 172 -8.88 30.84 -35.70
N ALA A 173 -9.85 30.74 -34.79
CA ALA A 173 -9.95 30.02 -33.52
C ALA A 173 -8.74 29.26 -32.95
N GLY A 174 -8.55 29.41 -31.64
CA GLY A 174 -7.59 28.65 -30.83
C GLY A 174 -7.91 27.16 -30.72
N ASP A 175 -6.88 26.35 -30.92
CA ASP A 175 -6.89 24.89 -30.84
C ASP A 175 -6.98 24.41 -29.40
N SER A 176 -8.06 23.68 -29.13
CA SER A 176 -8.12 22.64 -28.12
C SER A 176 -7.24 21.46 -28.56
N ILE A 177 -6.48 20.90 -27.63
CA ILE A 177 -5.64 19.73 -27.90
C ILE A 177 -6.56 18.53 -28.18
N ALA A 178 -6.77 18.25 -29.46
CA ALA A 178 -7.37 17.01 -29.95
C ALA A 178 -6.40 15.86 -29.68
N VAL A 179 -6.66 15.12 -28.60
CA VAL A 179 -6.08 13.79 -28.40
C VAL A 179 -6.58 12.91 -29.54
N ALA A 180 -5.67 12.50 -30.42
CA ALA A 180 -5.99 11.60 -31.52
C ALA A 180 -6.64 10.32 -30.96
N PRO A 181 -7.89 9.99 -31.36
CA PRO A 181 -8.51 8.75 -30.95
C PRO A 181 -7.68 7.62 -31.54
N ARG A 182 -7.20 6.74 -30.65
CA ARG A 182 -6.55 5.49 -31.00
C ARG A 182 -7.51 4.76 -31.94
N LYS A 183 -7.16 4.67 -33.23
CA LYS A 183 -7.86 3.84 -34.21
C LYS A 183 -7.66 2.38 -33.82
N THR A 184 -8.42 1.93 -32.82
CA THR A 184 -8.81 0.53 -32.75
C THR A 184 -9.61 0.29 -34.02
N ALA A 185 -9.08 -0.58 -34.88
CA ALA A 185 -9.81 -1.05 -36.03
C ALA A 185 -11.18 -1.52 -35.54
N VAL A 186 -12.21 -0.77 -35.95
CA VAL A 186 -13.62 -1.12 -35.86
C VAL A 186 -13.80 -2.29 -36.82
N GLY A 187 -13.32 -3.46 -36.39
CA GLY A 187 -13.88 -4.72 -36.84
C GLY A 187 -15.31 -4.70 -36.36
N GLN A 188 -16.24 -4.70 -37.31
CA GLN A 188 -17.66 -4.95 -37.12
C GLN A 188 -17.85 -6.30 -36.43
N ARG A 189 -17.61 -6.38 -35.13
CA ARG A 189 -18.19 -7.42 -34.28
C ARG A 189 -19.57 -6.93 -33.92
N GLY A 190 -20.53 -7.79 -34.24
CA GLY A 190 -21.93 -7.52 -34.29
C GLY A 190 -22.46 -6.75 -33.09
N HIS A 191 -23.52 -6.04 -33.40
CA HIS A 191 -24.52 -5.44 -32.57
C HIS A 191 -25.07 -6.40 -31.49
N PHE A 192 -24.23 -6.84 -30.55
CA PHE A 192 -24.63 -7.27 -29.20
C PHE A 192 -24.84 -6.03 -28.34
N GLY A 193 -25.50 -5.01 -28.91
CA GLY A 193 -26.31 -4.07 -28.17
C GLY A 193 -27.51 -4.83 -27.64
N SER A 194 -27.25 -5.76 -26.73
CA SER A 194 -28.24 -6.18 -25.76
C SER A 194 -28.61 -4.91 -25.02
N LYS A 195 -29.65 -4.24 -25.50
CA LYS A 195 -30.56 -3.52 -24.62
C LYS A 195 -31.08 -4.58 -23.67
N THR A 196 -30.26 -4.96 -22.68
CA THR A 196 -30.76 -5.53 -21.44
C THR A 196 -31.78 -4.49 -21.01
N ARG A 197 -33.05 -4.80 -21.26
CA ARG A 197 -34.16 -4.11 -20.62
C ARG A 197 -33.78 -4.12 -19.16
N GLU A 198 -33.37 -2.98 -18.64
CA GLU A 198 -33.17 -2.82 -17.22
C GLU A 198 -34.53 -3.13 -16.62
N ASP A 199 -34.66 -4.33 -16.05
CA ASP A 199 -35.91 -4.71 -15.41
C ASP A 199 -36.17 -3.63 -14.36
N PRO A 200 -37.28 -2.86 -14.45
CA PRO A 200 -37.57 -1.78 -13.51
C PRO A 200 -37.75 -2.28 -12.06
N THR A 201 -37.71 -3.60 -11.87
CA THR A 201 -37.75 -4.30 -10.60
C THR A 201 -36.37 -4.46 -9.94
N LYS A 202 -35.26 -4.30 -10.68
CA LYS A 202 -33.90 -4.44 -10.13
C LYS A 202 -33.49 -3.13 -9.47
N LYS A 203 -33.74 -3.02 -8.17
CA LYS A 203 -33.20 -1.94 -7.34
C LYS A 203 -31.72 -2.18 -7.08
N THR A 204 -30.90 -1.20 -7.40
CA THR A 204 -29.46 -1.17 -7.12
C THR A 204 -29.20 -0.49 -5.78
N PHE A 205 -27.99 -0.64 -5.25
CA PHE A 205 -27.57 0.06 -4.03
C PHE A 205 -27.62 1.59 -4.19
N ALA A 206 -27.41 2.11 -5.40
CA ALA A 206 -27.49 3.55 -5.68
C ALA A 206 -28.93 4.09 -5.64
N ASP A 207 -29.93 3.23 -5.82
CA ASP A 207 -31.35 3.61 -5.75
C ASP A 207 -31.86 3.75 -4.31
N LEU A 208 -31.06 3.33 -3.32
CA LEU A 208 -31.37 3.55 -1.91
C LEU A 208 -31.19 5.04 -1.55
N PRO A 209 -32.09 5.63 -0.74
CA PRO A 209 -31.89 6.95 -0.17
C PRO A 209 -30.54 7.07 0.57
N ALA A 210 -29.92 8.24 0.49
CA ALA A 210 -28.60 8.49 1.09
C ALA A 210 -28.55 8.17 2.59
N GLU A 211 -29.64 8.37 3.32
CA GLU A 211 -29.73 8.04 4.75
C GLU A 211 -29.55 6.54 5.02
N LEU A 212 -30.18 5.68 4.22
CA LEU A 212 -30.03 4.23 4.35
C LEU A 212 -28.63 3.80 3.94
N ARG A 213 -28.04 4.42 2.90
CA ARG A 213 -26.64 4.16 2.53
C ARG A 213 -25.69 4.53 3.66
N ASN A 214 -25.89 5.67 4.33
CA ASN A 214 -25.10 6.08 5.49
C ASN A 214 -25.20 5.11 6.66
N GLN A 215 -26.39 4.57 6.94
CA GLN A 215 -26.55 3.51 7.95
C GLN A 215 -25.75 2.26 7.59
N ILE A 216 -25.80 1.84 6.32
CA ILE A 216 -25.02 0.70 5.83
C ILE A 216 -23.51 0.99 5.92
N TYR A 217 -23.06 2.19 5.54
CA TYR A 217 -21.66 2.60 5.68
C TYR A 217 -21.20 2.57 7.14
N ARG A 218 -22.03 3.02 8.08
CA ARG A 218 -21.70 2.93 9.51
C ARG A 218 -21.55 1.48 9.98
N LEU A 219 -22.47 0.60 9.59
CA LEU A 219 -22.40 -0.82 9.94
C LEU A 219 -21.15 -1.52 9.37
N VAL A 220 -20.69 -1.10 8.18
CA VAL A 220 -19.53 -1.71 7.51
C VAL A 220 -18.20 -1.11 7.97
N PHE A 221 -18.14 0.22 8.10
CA PHE A 221 -16.89 0.95 8.32
C PHE A 221 -16.62 1.30 9.77
N VAL A 222 -17.64 1.51 10.61
CA VAL A 222 -17.44 1.98 11.97
C VAL A 222 -17.22 0.80 12.91
N THR A 223 -16.08 0.79 13.56
CA THR A 223 -15.75 -0.21 14.58
C THR A 223 -15.81 0.42 15.96
N LYS A 224 -16.34 -0.34 16.93
CA LYS A 224 -16.28 0.05 18.35
C LYS A 224 -14.84 0.05 18.88
N GLU A 225 -14.00 -0.78 18.29
CA GLU A 225 -12.58 -0.88 18.62
C GLU A 225 -11.77 0.08 17.74
N GLU A 226 -10.63 0.53 18.27
CA GLU A 226 -9.68 1.37 17.54
C GLU A 226 -8.99 0.59 16.42
N ILE A 227 -8.79 1.25 15.29
CA ILE A 227 -8.04 0.68 14.16
C ILE A 227 -6.55 0.80 14.50
N SER A 228 -5.97 -0.27 15.04
CA SER A 228 -4.59 -0.29 15.53
C SER A 228 -3.59 -0.77 14.48
N PHE A 229 -2.62 0.07 14.10
CA PHE A 229 -1.57 -0.31 13.15
C PHE A 229 -0.54 -1.28 13.73
N GLY A 230 -0.33 -1.27 15.05
CA GLY A 230 0.56 -2.26 15.70
C GLY A 230 -0.02 -3.67 15.75
N ARG A 231 -1.34 -3.80 15.64
CA ARG A 231 -2.05 -5.07 15.54
C ARG A 231 -3.08 -4.96 14.44
N PRO A 232 -2.72 -5.26 13.17
CA PRO A 232 -3.58 -5.03 12.02
C PRO A 232 -4.72 -6.06 11.94
N VAL A 233 -5.55 -6.11 12.98
CA VAL A 233 -6.83 -6.79 12.99
C VAL A 233 -7.86 -5.83 12.39
N ASN A 234 -8.71 -6.32 11.49
CA ASN A 234 -9.81 -5.57 10.86
C ASN A 234 -9.46 -4.57 9.73
N PHE A 235 -8.22 -4.48 9.25
CA PHE A 235 -7.87 -3.60 8.11
C PHE A 235 -8.54 -4.00 6.78
N CYS A 236 -8.92 -5.27 6.62
CA CYS A 236 -9.50 -5.78 5.38
C CYS A 236 -10.96 -5.33 5.14
N ARG A 237 -11.66 -4.83 6.17
CA ARG A 237 -13.12 -4.67 6.14
C ARG A 237 -13.61 -3.55 5.20
N SER A 238 -12.78 -2.55 4.90
CA SER A 238 -13.27 -1.29 4.33
C SER A 238 -12.74 -0.96 2.93
N ALA A 239 -11.53 -1.40 2.56
CA ALA A 239 -10.93 -1.05 1.27
C ALA A 239 -11.61 -1.74 0.08
N ALA A 240 -12.29 -2.87 0.26
CA ALA A 240 -12.97 -3.56 -0.83
C ALA A 240 -14.20 -2.78 -1.31
N LEU A 241 -15.05 -2.33 -0.37
CA LEU A 241 -16.27 -1.60 -0.70
C LEU A 241 -15.97 -0.23 -1.33
N LEU A 242 -14.98 0.49 -0.81
CA LEU A 242 -14.58 1.80 -1.36
C LEU A 242 -14.04 1.73 -2.80
N ARG A 243 -13.59 0.56 -3.27
CA ARG A 243 -13.08 0.37 -4.65
C ARG A 243 -14.18 0.05 -5.67
N THR A 244 -15.43 -0.13 -5.23
CA THR A 244 -16.52 -0.56 -6.12
C THR A 244 -16.97 0.54 -7.07
N CYS A 245 -17.37 1.71 -6.56
CA CYS A 245 -17.79 2.84 -7.38
C CYS A 245 -17.43 4.20 -6.74
N ARG A 246 -17.38 5.25 -7.56
CA ARG A 246 -17.02 6.61 -7.12
C ARG A 246 -17.98 7.19 -6.09
N GLN A 247 -19.27 6.89 -6.20
CA GLN A 247 -20.28 7.35 -5.25
C GLN A 247 -20.06 6.75 -3.86
N ILE A 248 -19.89 5.42 -3.79
CA ILE A 248 -19.57 4.72 -2.55
C ILE A 248 -18.23 5.19 -1.97
N TYR A 249 -17.24 5.46 -2.81
CA TYR A 249 -15.97 6.03 -2.36
C TYR A 249 -16.17 7.39 -1.69
N ASN A 250 -16.90 8.31 -2.33
CA ASN A 250 -17.09 9.67 -1.84
C ASN A 250 -17.92 9.73 -0.55
N GLU A 251 -19.02 8.97 -0.48
CA GLU A 251 -19.91 8.93 0.69
C GLU A 251 -19.29 8.10 1.83
N GLY A 252 -18.67 6.96 1.49
CA GLY A 252 -18.14 6.01 2.47
C GLY A 252 -16.84 6.46 3.14
N ARG A 253 -15.96 7.17 2.42
CA ARG A 253 -14.66 7.59 2.98
C ARG A 253 -14.81 8.57 4.14
N SER A 254 -15.81 9.47 4.10
CA SER A 254 -16.05 10.40 5.20
C SER A 254 -16.42 9.61 6.46
N VAL A 255 -17.36 8.68 6.37
CA VAL A 255 -17.76 7.83 7.51
C VAL A 255 -16.57 7.03 8.05
N LEU A 256 -15.79 6.40 7.16
CA LEU A 256 -14.62 5.60 7.55
C LEU A 256 -13.58 6.44 8.33
N TYR A 257 -13.20 7.62 7.83
CA TYR A 257 -12.12 8.40 8.43
C TYR A 257 -12.58 9.29 9.58
N SER A 258 -13.84 9.75 9.57
CA SER A 258 -14.33 10.70 10.57
C SER A 258 -14.90 10.06 11.83
N GLU A 259 -15.53 8.89 11.72
CA GLU A 259 -16.17 8.24 12.87
C GLU A 259 -15.26 7.22 13.58
N ASN A 260 -14.23 6.71 12.90
CA ASN A 260 -13.29 5.76 13.51
C ASN A 260 -12.12 6.46 14.23
N ARG A 261 -11.59 5.76 15.23
CA ARG A 261 -10.38 6.13 15.93
C ARG A 261 -9.19 5.34 15.41
N PHE A 262 -8.17 6.04 14.92
CA PHE A 262 -6.95 5.42 14.41
C PHE A 262 -5.85 5.43 15.47
N SER A 263 -5.27 4.26 15.75
CA SER A 263 -4.23 4.09 16.75
C SER A 263 -2.93 3.65 16.10
N PHE A 264 -1.93 4.54 16.12
CA PHE A 264 -0.62 4.31 15.55
C PHE A 264 0.37 3.95 16.66
N SER A 265 1.06 2.82 16.49
CA SER A 265 2.11 2.38 17.39
C SER A 265 3.30 1.87 16.58
N ARG A 266 4.48 1.91 17.17
CA ARG A 266 5.71 1.43 16.52
C ARG A 266 5.57 -0.07 16.20
N ASN A 267 5.78 -0.43 14.95
CA ASN A 267 5.85 -1.82 14.54
C ASN A 267 7.25 -2.37 14.80
N THR A 268 7.38 -3.25 15.79
CA THR A 268 8.67 -3.84 16.20
C THR A 268 9.13 -4.99 15.30
N ARG A 269 8.32 -5.38 14.30
CA ARG A 269 8.71 -6.38 13.32
C ARG A 269 9.74 -5.80 12.38
N SER A 270 10.68 -6.64 11.96
CA SER A 270 11.65 -6.28 10.94
C SER A 270 11.20 -6.78 9.57
N ARG A 271 11.46 -5.98 8.53
CA ARG A 271 11.24 -6.33 7.12
C ARG A 271 12.43 -5.83 6.33
N ALA A 272 13.11 -6.77 5.68
CA ALA A 272 14.16 -6.49 4.71
C ALA A 272 13.70 -6.91 3.30
N PRO A 273 14.05 -6.15 2.25
CA PRO A 273 14.06 -6.74 0.92
C PRO A 273 15.05 -7.91 0.86
N TYR A 274 14.80 -8.88 -0.02
CA TYR A 274 15.63 -10.10 -0.09
C TYR A 274 17.10 -9.82 -0.44
N TRP A 275 17.42 -8.63 -0.96
CA TRP A 275 18.78 -8.20 -1.31
C TRP A 275 19.49 -7.39 -0.21
N SER A 276 18.81 -6.98 0.86
CA SER A 276 19.48 -6.29 1.96
C SER A 276 20.08 -7.29 2.94
N SER A 277 21.33 -7.05 3.36
CA SER A 277 22.04 -7.90 4.32
C SER A 277 21.52 -7.79 5.76
N GLN A 278 20.79 -6.73 6.08
CA GLN A 278 20.31 -6.46 7.43
C GLN A 278 18.79 -6.26 7.44
N ASP A 279 18.14 -6.95 8.39
CA ASP A 279 16.73 -6.76 8.70
C ASP A 279 16.51 -5.41 9.38
N LYS A 280 15.82 -4.49 8.71
CA LYS A 280 15.43 -3.19 9.28
C LYS A 280 14.07 -3.31 9.97
N GLU A 281 13.95 -2.76 11.18
CA GLU A 281 12.66 -2.57 11.85
C GLU A 281 11.74 -1.69 10.99
N ILE A 282 10.45 -2.03 10.91
CA ILE A 282 9.45 -1.24 10.17
C ILE A 282 9.19 0.09 10.89
N GLY A 283 9.17 0.10 12.22
CA GLY A 283 9.01 1.31 13.01
C GLY A 283 7.66 2.00 12.74
N TYR A 284 7.71 3.27 12.32
CA TYR A 284 6.53 4.06 11.93
C TYR A 284 6.35 4.18 10.41
N GLN A 285 7.05 3.35 9.63
CA GLN A 285 6.94 3.35 8.18
C GLN A 285 5.51 3.04 7.72
N ASP A 286 4.81 2.12 8.40
CA ASP A 286 3.42 1.77 8.07
C ASP A 286 2.46 2.97 8.24
N MET A 287 2.66 3.78 9.28
CA MET A 287 1.91 5.03 9.47
C MET A 287 2.17 6.00 8.31
N ARG A 288 3.43 6.15 7.89
CA ARG A 288 3.80 7.01 6.74
C ARG A 288 3.17 6.53 5.44
N VAL A 289 3.28 5.23 5.16
CA VAL A 289 2.69 4.61 3.96
C VAL A 289 1.17 4.79 3.98
N PHE A 290 0.53 4.59 5.13
CA PHE A 290 -0.91 4.80 5.27
C PHE A 290 -1.30 6.25 4.96
N LEU A 291 -0.69 7.24 5.63
CA LEU A 291 -1.01 8.66 5.41
C LEU A 291 -0.76 9.08 3.95
N ASN A 292 0.33 8.63 3.34
CA ASN A 292 0.61 8.88 1.93
C ASN A 292 -0.42 8.21 1.01
N SER A 293 -0.84 6.98 1.32
CA SER A 293 -1.78 6.21 0.49
C SER A 293 -3.20 6.77 0.52
N ILE A 294 -3.66 7.28 1.65
CA ILE A 294 -4.99 7.89 1.75
C ILE A 294 -5.00 9.29 1.13
N GLY A 295 -3.87 9.99 1.14
CA GLY A 295 -3.71 11.32 0.55
C GLY A 295 -4.30 12.45 1.40
N PRO A 296 -3.99 13.71 1.06
CA PRO A 296 -4.28 14.88 1.90
C PRO A 296 -5.78 15.09 2.15
N THR A 297 -6.63 14.85 1.14
CA THR A 297 -8.09 15.00 1.25
C THR A 297 -8.71 14.02 2.24
N ASN A 298 -8.11 12.84 2.43
CA ASN A 298 -8.62 11.87 3.40
C ASN A 298 -7.99 12.10 4.78
N ILE A 299 -6.77 12.66 4.86
CA ILE A 299 -6.17 13.11 6.13
C ILE A 299 -7.03 14.19 6.80
N SER A 300 -7.60 15.12 6.02
CA SER A 300 -8.50 16.16 6.56
C SER A 300 -9.79 15.62 7.15
N LEU A 301 -10.17 14.39 6.81
CA LEU A 301 -11.36 13.72 7.34
C LEU A 301 -11.09 12.98 8.65
N LEU A 302 -9.81 12.79 9.03
CA LEU A 302 -9.46 12.16 10.29
C LEU A 302 -9.90 13.05 11.46
N ARG A 303 -10.70 12.50 12.38
CA ARG A 303 -11.18 13.25 13.56
C ARG A 303 -10.49 12.83 14.85
N SER A 304 -10.20 11.53 15.02
CA SER A 304 -9.67 10.99 16.26
C SER A 304 -8.44 10.13 16.00
N ILE A 305 -7.28 10.58 16.48
CA ILE A 305 -6.00 9.88 16.32
C ILE A 305 -5.37 9.62 17.69
N SER A 306 -4.82 8.42 17.89
CA SER A 306 -3.93 8.09 19.00
C SER A 306 -2.56 7.69 18.44
N ILE A 307 -1.49 8.28 18.96
CA ILE A 307 -0.11 7.95 18.58
C ILE A 307 0.66 7.55 19.84
N MET A 308 1.09 6.30 19.86
CA MET A 308 1.99 5.75 20.88
C MET A 308 3.42 5.88 20.40
N LEU A 309 4.18 6.79 21.02
CA LEU A 309 5.57 7.11 20.71
C LEU A 309 6.52 6.26 21.56
N THR A 310 7.18 5.27 20.96
CA THR A 310 8.10 4.34 21.64
C THR A 310 9.46 4.31 20.94
N ASP A 311 10.52 4.11 21.72
CA ASP A 311 11.87 3.94 21.18
C ASP A 311 12.05 2.56 20.54
N ALA A 312 12.95 2.46 19.57
CA ALA A 312 13.34 1.20 18.95
C ALA A 312 14.02 0.26 19.97
N SER A 313 13.66 -1.03 19.94
CA SER A 313 14.31 -2.04 20.79
C SER A 313 15.77 -2.24 20.35
N PRO A 314 16.75 -2.39 21.28
CA PRO A 314 18.13 -2.62 20.90
C PRO A 314 18.30 -3.95 20.18
N SER A 315 17.46 -4.93 20.51
CA SER A 315 17.45 -6.26 19.88
C SER A 315 17.02 -6.20 18.42
N SER A 316 16.05 -5.35 18.08
CA SER A 316 15.52 -5.22 16.71
C SER A 316 16.33 -4.25 15.84
N THR A 317 17.12 -3.37 16.46
CA THR A 317 17.92 -2.34 15.76
C THR A 317 19.36 -2.31 16.27
N PRO A 318 20.14 -3.39 16.07
CA PRO A 318 21.54 -3.44 16.52
C PRO A 318 22.42 -2.42 15.79
N TYR A 319 22.05 -2.03 14.57
CA TYR A 319 22.78 -1.09 13.71
C TYR A 319 22.60 0.40 14.09
N LEU A 320 21.72 0.71 15.04
CA LEU A 320 21.48 2.09 15.50
C LEU A 320 22.14 2.35 16.86
N ASP A 321 22.70 3.54 17.02
CA ASP A 321 23.17 4.01 18.32
C ASP A 321 22.00 4.25 19.29
N HIS A 322 22.29 4.39 20.58
CA HIS A 322 21.28 4.67 21.60
C HIS A 322 20.39 5.87 21.27
N ASP A 323 20.96 6.89 20.63
CA ASP A 323 20.22 8.10 20.28
C ASP A 323 19.44 7.96 18.97
N GLY A 324 19.98 7.20 18.00
CA GLY A 324 19.28 6.88 16.75
C GLY A 324 18.03 6.02 16.95
N ARG A 325 17.94 5.31 18.08
CA ARG A 325 16.75 4.53 18.47
C ARG A 325 15.62 5.37 19.05
N ARG A 326 15.86 6.65 19.39
CA ARG A 326 14.83 7.51 19.99
C ARG A 326 13.75 7.85 18.97
N PHE A 327 12.48 7.76 19.35
CA PHE A 327 11.36 8.16 18.47
C PHE A 327 11.46 9.63 18.03
N VAL A 328 12.12 10.47 18.84
CA VAL A 328 12.38 11.88 18.55
C VAL A 328 13.19 12.08 17.26
N ARG A 329 14.08 11.12 16.94
CA ARG A 329 14.93 11.15 15.74
C ARG A 329 14.35 10.33 14.58
N ASP A 330 13.18 9.73 14.77
CA ASP A 330 12.54 8.93 13.73
C ASP A 330 11.96 9.84 12.64
N GLU A 331 12.56 9.78 11.44
CA GLU A 331 12.17 10.63 10.33
C GLU A 331 10.75 10.33 9.82
N HIS A 332 10.29 9.08 9.94
CA HIS A 332 8.95 8.70 9.53
C HIS A 332 7.92 9.36 10.44
N ILE A 333 8.16 9.41 11.76
CA ILE A 333 7.25 10.09 12.69
C ILE A 333 7.21 11.58 12.39
N ILE A 334 8.35 12.24 12.28
CA ILE A 334 8.42 13.69 12.01
C ILE A 334 7.67 14.02 10.71
N TYR A 335 7.85 13.21 9.68
CA TYR A 335 7.12 13.36 8.43
C TYR A 335 5.61 13.19 8.62
N CYS A 336 5.17 12.16 9.33
CA CYS A 336 3.75 11.91 9.63
C CYS A 336 3.12 13.06 10.42
N LEU A 337 3.81 13.57 11.44
CA LEU A 337 3.34 14.72 12.24
C LEU A 337 3.16 15.96 11.36
N ARG A 338 4.11 16.23 10.45
CA ARG A 338 4.00 17.33 9.48
C ARG A 338 2.87 17.14 8.46
N GLN A 339 2.58 15.91 8.06
CA GLN A 339 1.44 15.63 7.17
C GLN A 339 0.11 15.87 7.90
N ILE A 340 0.03 15.44 9.16
CA ILE A 340 -1.13 15.68 10.02
C ILE A 340 -1.29 17.17 10.31
N SER A 341 -0.22 17.93 10.58
CA SER A 341 -0.32 19.37 10.82
C SER A 341 -0.80 20.15 9.60
N LYS A 342 -0.34 19.77 8.41
CA LYS A 342 -0.68 20.47 7.15
C LYS A 342 -2.09 20.20 6.64
N HIS A 343 -2.59 18.99 6.83
CA HIS A 343 -3.83 18.54 6.19
C HIS A 343 -4.92 18.13 7.19
N GLY A 344 -4.56 17.85 8.45
CA GLY A 344 -5.48 17.30 9.43
C GLY A 344 -6.39 18.34 10.09
N GLU A 345 -7.67 18.00 10.23
CA GLU A 345 -8.66 18.76 10.99
C GLU A 345 -9.17 17.93 12.17
N LEU A 346 -8.27 17.69 13.13
CA LEU A 346 -8.51 16.76 14.24
C LEU A 346 -9.47 17.33 15.28
N LYS A 347 -10.44 16.51 15.71
CA LYS A 347 -11.28 16.75 16.90
C LYS A 347 -10.50 16.37 18.16
N GLU A 348 -9.89 15.20 18.17
CA GLU A 348 -9.12 14.70 19.31
C GLU A 348 -7.80 14.07 18.85
N ILE A 349 -6.72 14.45 19.53
CA ILE A 349 -5.42 13.78 19.39
C ILE A 349 -4.94 13.30 20.75
N GLU A 350 -4.59 12.02 20.82
CA GLU A 350 -3.94 11.41 21.99
C GLU A 350 -2.50 11.08 21.64
N LEU A 351 -1.55 11.55 22.44
CA LEU A 351 -0.12 11.28 22.30
C LEU A 351 0.39 10.66 23.61
N SER A 352 1.00 9.48 23.50
CA SER A 352 1.61 8.81 24.65
C SER A 352 3.11 8.66 24.44
N PHE A 353 3.92 9.08 25.40
CA PHE A 353 5.38 9.10 25.30
C PHE A 353 6.01 7.99 26.16
N TYR A 354 6.52 6.95 25.50
CA TYR A 354 7.12 5.75 26.11
C TYR A 354 8.57 5.54 25.64
N GLY A 355 9.35 6.62 25.61
CA GLY A 355 10.80 6.55 25.37
C GLY A 355 11.58 6.11 26.59
N ARG A 356 12.84 5.73 26.40
CA ARG A 356 13.80 5.49 27.50
C ARG A 356 14.23 6.79 28.14
N LYS A 357 14.42 7.83 27.32
CA LYS A 357 14.71 9.20 27.76
C LYS A 357 13.43 10.03 27.74
N CYS A 358 13.29 10.94 28.71
CA CYS A 358 12.21 11.91 28.68
C CYS A 358 12.35 12.84 27.48
N LEU A 359 11.21 13.30 26.94
CA LEU A 359 11.17 14.35 25.94
C LEU A 359 11.64 15.66 26.59
N THR A 360 12.67 16.28 25.99
CA THR A 360 13.34 17.46 26.53
C THR A 360 13.16 18.67 25.62
N ARG A 361 13.35 19.88 26.15
CA ARG A 361 13.24 21.13 25.37
C ARG A 361 14.25 21.23 24.23
N THR A 362 15.34 20.47 24.26
CA THR A 362 16.37 20.43 23.21
C THR A 362 15.98 19.61 21.98
N ASP A 363 14.87 18.86 22.05
CA ASP A 363 14.38 18.02 20.97
C ASP A 363 13.59 18.86 19.92
N TYR A 364 14.14 20.01 19.49
CA TYR A 364 13.45 21.07 18.74
C TYR A 364 12.75 20.57 17.46
N ARG A 365 13.45 19.80 16.60
CA ARG A 365 12.89 19.30 15.33
C ARG A 365 11.59 18.53 15.51
N PHE A 366 11.51 17.74 16.58
CA PHE A 366 10.32 16.95 16.91
C PHE A 366 9.23 17.80 17.56
N LEU A 367 9.62 18.69 18.48
CA LEU A 367 8.69 19.60 19.16
C LEU A 367 8.04 20.60 18.20
N ASP A 368 8.78 21.10 17.22
CA ASP A 368 8.25 22.01 16.19
C ASP A 368 7.19 21.30 15.35
N ALA A 369 7.46 20.06 14.91
CA ALA A 369 6.48 19.24 14.19
C ALA A 369 5.22 18.95 15.03
N LEU A 370 5.35 18.78 16.36
CA LEU A 370 4.20 18.62 17.24
C LEU A 370 3.40 19.91 17.43
N ARG A 371 4.08 21.05 17.64
CA ARG A 371 3.44 22.36 17.86
C ARG A 371 2.64 22.86 16.66
N GLU A 372 3.02 22.43 15.46
CA GLU A 372 2.26 22.71 14.23
C GLU A 372 0.88 22.03 14.22
N ILE A 373 0.71 20.90 14.93
CA ILE A 373 -0.56 20.19 14.98
C ILE A 373 -1.56 20.96 15.84
N LYS A 374 -2.75 21.23 15.30
CA LYS A 374 -3.86 21.88 16.00
C LYS A 374 -5.09 20.97 16.09
N ALA A 375 -5.57 20.71 17.29
CA ALA A 375 -6.77 19.90 17.55
C ALA A 375 -7.69 20.57 18.58
N ASP A 376 -8.97 20.22 18.60
CA ASP A 376 -9.92 20.77 19.60
C ASP A 376 -9.71 20.20 21.01
N LYS A 377 -9.15 18.99 21.09
CA LYS A 377 -8.82 18.33 22.34
C LYS A 377 -7.50 17.57 22.19
N VAL A 378 -6.56 17.89 23.06
CA VAL A 378 -5.23 17.28 23.09
C VAL A 378 -5.07 16.51 24.40
N ARG A 379 -4.71 15.24 24.31
CA ARG A 379 -4.42 14.38 25.46
C ARG A 379 -2.98 13.91 25.40
N LEU A 380 -2.15 14.32 26.37
CA LEU A 380 -0.74 13.92 26.46
C LEU A 380 -0.48 12.89 27.57
N GLU A 381 -1.50 12.08 27.87
CA GLU A 381 -1.52 11.16 29.01
C GLU A 381 -1.36 9.72 28.56
N PRO A 382 -0.74 8.86 29.41
CA PRO A 382 -0.69 7.45 29.10
C PRO A 382 -2.12 6.89 29.21
N PRO A 383 -2.57 6.04 28.28
CA PRO A 383 -3.79 5.27 28.50
C PRO A 383 -3.69 4.53 29.83
N GLU A 384 -4.78 4.53 30.61
CA GLU A 384 -4.89 4.02 32.00
C GLU A 384 -4.30 2.62 32.22
N ARG A 385 -4.11 1.86 31.14
CA ARG A 385 -3.63 0.48 31.16
C ARG A 385 -2.10 0.32 31.18
N HIS A 386 -1.33 1.40 31.11
CA HIS A 386 0.13 1.31 31.09
C HIS A 386 0.75 1.58 32.46
N TRP A 387 1.61 0.66 32.88
CA TRP A 387 2.29 0.70 34.18
C TRP A 387 3.39 1.77 34.28
N TYR A 388 3.74 2.40 33.16
CA TYR A 388 4.84 3.36 33.09
C TYR A 388 4.29 4.79 32.92
N PRO A 389 4.83 5.76 33.69
CA PRO A 389 4.44 7.15 33.54
C PRO A 389 4.90 7.69 32.18
N SER A 390 4.11 8.62 31.61
CA SER A 390 4.46 9.32 30.37
C SER A 390 5.79 10.06 30.54
N LYS A 391 6.71 9.85 29.60
CA LYS A 391 8.09 10.35 29.64
C LYS A 391 8.19 11.73 29.00
N ILE A 392 7.45 12.69 29.55
CA ILE A 392 7.45 14.09 29.14
C ILE A 392 7.69 14.99 30.34
N ASP A 393 8.55 16.00 30.17
CA ASP A 393 8.74 17.03 31.18
C ASP A 393 7.44 17.82 31.41
N TYR A 394 7.13 18.15 32.67
CA TYR A 394 5.84 18.76 33.04
C TYR A 394 5.63 20.13 32.38
N LEU A 395 6.66 20.99 32.39
CA LEU A 395 6.61 22.32 31.78
C LEU A 395 6.47 22.24 30.26
N LEU A 396 7.07 21.21 29.65
CA LEU A 396 6.92 20.93 28.24
C LEU A 396 5.52 20.43 27.90
N LYS A 397 4.93 19.57 28.76
CA LYS A 397 3.56 19.07 28.62
C LYS A 397 2.56 20.23 28.60
N THR A 398 2.65 21.16 29.55
CA THR A 398 1.75 22.33 29.60
C THR A 398 1.92 23.22 28.37
N SER A 399 3.16 23.53 27.99
CA SER A 399 3.45 24.32 26.79
C SER A 399 2.93 23.66 25.51
N LEU A 400 3.03 22.34 25.39
CA LEU A 400 2.49 21.62 24.23
C LEU A 400 0.97 21.65 24.19
N LEU A 401 0.30 21.42 25.33
CA LEU A 401 -1.16 21.51 25.42
C LEU A 401 -1.69 22.88 24.97
N GLU A 402 -1.11 23.96 25.50
CA GLU A 402 -1.47 25.32 25.12
C GLU A 402 -1.23 25.60 23.63
N SER A 403 -0.11 25.09 23.08
CA SER A 403 0.21 25.32 21.67
C SER A 403 -0.64 24.49 20.72
N MET A 404 -1.03 23.27 21.09
CA MET A 404 -1.70 22.31 20.21
C MET A 404 -3.23 22.41 20.29
N GLU A 405 -3.79 22.89 21.40
CA GLU A 405 -5.23 23.08 21.54
C GLU A 405 -5.69 24.32 20.77
N ARG A 406 -6.72 24.14 19.95
CA ARG A 406 -7.27 25.20 19.11
C ARG A 406 -8.29 26.06 19.89
N SER A 407 -8.10 27.38 19.84
CA SER A 407 -9.09 28.37 20.28
C SER A 407 -9.47 29.26 19.09
N PRO A 408 -10.70 29.20 18.54
CA PRO A 408 -11.89 28.46 18.99
C PRO A 408 -11.95 26.98 18.53
N LYS A 409 -12.75 26.16 19.24
CA LYS A 409 -13.03 24.76 18.88
C LYS A 409 -13.82 24.69 17.58
N MET A 410 -13.40 23.82 16.66
CA MET A 410 -14.02 23.65 15.34
C MET A 410 -15.27 22.77 15.39
N TYR A 411 -15.24 21.72 16.21
CA TYR A 411 -16.33 20.77 16.40
C TYR A 411 -17.09 21.10 17.67
N LYS A 412 -18.42 21.08 17.58
CA LYS A 412 -19.27 21.15 18.78
C LYS A 412 -19.06 19.88 19.61
N ASN A 413 -19.07 20.03 20.93
CA ASN A 413 -19.16 18.87 21.81
C ASN A 413 -20.50 18.21 21.53
N GLU A 414 -20.47 16.98 21.00
CA GLU A 414 -21.64 16.12 20.82
C GLU A 414 -22.10 15.52 22.14
#